data_AF-A0A838YVZ4-F1
#
_entry.id   AF-A0A838YVZ4-F1
#
_cell.length_a   1.000
_cell.length_b   1.000
_cell.length_c   1.000
_cell.angle_alpha   90.00
_cell.angle_beta   90.00
_cell.angle_gamma   90.00
#
_symmetry.space_group_name_H-M   'P 1'
#
loop_
_entity.id
_entity.type
_entity.pdbx_description
1 polymer ?
#
loop_
_entity_poly.entity_id
_entity_poly.type
_entity_poly.pdbx_seq_one_letter_code
_entity_poly.pdbx_strand_id
1 'polypeptide(L)'
;PKNKRLGYSPDKVLDFPNGSVLIKTFAYLNDHPESRIDKQLLETRLLIKKNDSWKNVSYIWNEKQDDAYLSIAGKTLNTAFVMEDGTERTVRYRVPNINQCKECHQLNKEIQPIGPKVRNLNHKFSYSDGTMNQIKKWQLMKWIDSADNYQTMADWSNEDNDLESRARAYLDINCGHCHIPGGSADTTGLYLNLKEGSNMHIGIYKKPVAAGRASNNLKYSIDPGNPNKSILSFRMTSLDPGIMMPESGRSLNHKEGVELIEKWIKNMK
;
A
#
# COMPACT_ATOMS: atom_id res chain seq x y z
N PRO A 1 -23.74 -6.06 1.45
CA PRO A 1 -25.18 -6.23 1.07
C PRO A 1 -25.81 -7.42 1.78
N LYS A 2 -27.10 -7.35 2.14
CA LYS A 2 -27.79 -8.44 2.85
C LYS A 2 -27.76 -9.72 2.01
N ASN A 3 -27.44 -10.86 2.63
CA ASN A 3 -27.40 -12.19 2.01
C ASN A 3 -26.46 -12.35 0.81
N LYS A 4 -25.44 -11.50 0.67
CA LYS A 4 -24.38 -11.65 -0.34
C LYS A 4 -23.06 -11.97 0.34
N ARG A 5 -22.22 -12.72 -0.38
CA ARG A 5 -20.90 -13.17 0.08
C ARG A 5 -19.80 -12.64 -0.82
N LEU A 6 -18.59 -12.60 -0.29
CA LEU A 6 -17.35 -12.29 -0.99
C LEU A 6 -16.93 -13.51 -1.81
N GLY A 7 -16.59 -13.30 -3.07
CA GLY A 7 -15.89 -14.30 -3.87
C GLY A 7 -14.40 -14.33 -3.54
N TYR A 8 -13.79 -15.49 -3.65
CA TYR A 8 -12.38 -15.70 -3.30
C TYR A 8 -11.56 -16.20 -4.49
N SER A 9 -10.36 -15.63 -4.63
CA SER A 9 -9.30 -16.15 -5.48
C SER A 9 -7.94 -15.96 -4.77
N PRO A 10 -7.06 -16.99 -4.70
CA PRO A 10 -5.85 -17.00 -3.87
C PRO A 10 -4.91 -15.79 -3.99
N ASP A 11 -4.82 -15.19 -5.17
CA ASP A 11 -3.85 -14.12 -5.45
C ASP A 11 -4.45 -12.80 -5.89
N LYS A 12 -5.78 -12.70 -5.85
CA LYS A 12 -6.50 -11.50 -6.24
C LYS A 12 -7.15 -10.85 -5.02
N VAL A 13 -7.57 -9.63 -5.23
CA VAL A 13 -8.49 -8.95 -4.32
C VAL A 13 -9.77 -9.77 -4.27
N LEU A 14 -10.34 -9.90 -3.08
CA LEU A 14 -11.65 -10.53 -2.89
C LEU A 14 -12.69 -9.90 -3.81
N ASP A 15 -13.57 -10.72 -4.37
CA ASP A 15 -14.65 -10.23 -5.21
C ASP A 15 -15.80 -9.73 -4.33
N PHE A 16 -15.97 -8.41 -4.31
CA PHE A 16 -16.99 -7.77 -3.48
C PHE A 16 -18.31 -7.65 -4.25
N PRO A 17 -19.44 -8.09 -3.68
CA PRO A 17 -20.73 -7.95 -4.33
C PRO A 17 -21.12 -6.48 -4.50
N ASN A 18 -21.89 -6.19 -5.55
CA ASN A 18 -22.48 -4.87 -5.76
C ASN A 18 -23.20 -4.34 -4.51
N GLY A 19 -22.95 -3.09 -4.14
CA GLY A 19 -23.38 -2.46 -2.89
C GLY A 19 -22.40 -2.60 -1.72
N SER A 20 -21.22 -3.18 -1.93
CA SER A 20 -20.16 -3.19 -0.92
C SER A 20 -19.48 -1.82 -0.80
N VAL A 21 -19.05 -1.48 0.41
CA VAL A 21 -18.29 -0.26 0.68
C VAL A 21 -17.04 -0.62 1.50
N LEU A 22 -15.87 -0.21 1.02
CA LEU A 22 -14.63 -0.24 1.77
C LEU A 22 -14.38 1.16 2.32
N ILE A 23 -14.20 1.27 3.63
CA ILE A 23 -14.04 2.54 4.33
C ILE A 23 -12.66 2.53 4.99
N LYS A 24 -11.88 3.59 4.79
CA LYS A 24 -10.57 3.77 5.43
C LYS A 24 -10.42 5.20 5.92
N THR A 25 -10.24 5.36 7.22
CA THR A 25 -9.90 6.64 7.84
C THR A 25 -8.40 6.72 8.06
N PHE A 26 -7.80 7.84 7.65
CA PHE A 26 -6.40 8.16 7.91
C PHE A 26 -6.34 9.15 9.07
N ALA A 27 -5.48 8.87 10.04
CA ALA A 27 -5.34 9.68 11.24
C ALA A 27 -3.91 9.58 11.79
N TYR A 28 -3.48 10.62 12.48
CA TYR A 28 -2.40 10.56 13.45
C TYR A 28 -3.02 10.46 14.83
N LEU A 29 -2.82 9.34 15.52
CA LEU A 29 -3.40 9.11 16.85
C LEU A 29 -2.63 9.87 17.93
N ASN A 30 -1.32 10.02 17.75
CA ASN A 30 -0.43 10.73 18.67
C ASN A 30 -0.49 10.18 20.12
N ASP A 31 -0.65 8.85 20.24
CA ASP A 31 -0.79 8.15 21.52
C ASP A 31 0.54 8.02 22.32
N HIS A 32 1.64 8.64 21.86
CA HIS A 32 2.91 8.62 22.60
C HIS A 32 2.75 9.33 23.95
N PRO A 33 3.24 8.77 25.08
CA PRO A 33 3.01 9.35 26.41
C PRO A 33 3.45 10.80 26.58
N GLU A 34 4.49 11.21 25.86
CA GLU A 34 5.03 12.57 25.88
C GLU A 34 4.45 13.49 24.80
N SER A 35 3.52 12.99 23.98
CA SER A 35 2.90 13.78 22.92
C SER A 35 2.12 14.97 23.49
N ARG A 36 2.38 16.15 22.92
CA ARG A 36 1.56 17.35 23.13
C ARG A 36 0.64 17.66 21.94
N ILE A 37 0.63 16.78 20.95
CA ILE A 37 -0.18 16.92 19.74
C ILE A 37 -1.40 16.03 19.92
N ASP A 38 -2.58 16.63 19.80
CA ASP A 38 -3.84 15.89 19.85
C ASP A 38 -3.97 14.91 18.68
N LYS A 39 -4.81 13.89 18.85
CA LYS A 39 -5.26 13.04 17.77
C LYS A 39 -5.87 13.88 16.64
N GLN A 40 -5.49 13.58 15.40
CA GLN A 40 -6.02 14.23 14.22
C GLN A 40 -6.46 13.21 13.16
N LEU A 41 -7.77 13.11 12.94
CA LEU A 41 -8.39 12.55 11.75
C LEU A 41 -8.14 13.49 10.56
N LEU A 42 -7.68 12.93 9.45
CA LEU A 42 -7.27 13.68 8.25
C LEU A 42 -8.32 13.53 7.15
N GLU A 43 -8.59 12.29 6.75
CA GLU A 43 -9.56 11.97 5.72
C GLU A 43 -10.19 10.59 5.93
N THR A 44 -11.38 10.40 5.37
CA THR A 44 -12.03 9.10 5.23
C THR A 44 -12.26 8.82 3.75
N ARG A 45 -11.65 7.77 3.22
CA ARG A 45 -11.83 7.33 1.82
C ARG A 45 -12.82 6.18 1.74
N LEU A 46 -13.71 6.26 0.77
CA LEU A 46 -14.66 5.21 0.45
C LEU A 46 -14.38 4.68 -0.95
N LEU A 47 -14.35 3.35 -1.09
CA LEU A 47 -14.58 2.67 -2.36
C LEU A 47 -15.96 2.03 -2.31
N ILE A 48 -16.85 2.45 -3.20
CA ILE A 48 -18.24 2.01 -3.26
C ILE A 48 -18.42 1.18 -4.53
N LYS A 49 -18.78 -0.11 -4.40
CA LYS A 49 -19.12 -0.97 -5.53
C LYS A 49 -20.55 -0.67 -5.97
N LYS A 50 -20.74 -0.05 -7.13
CA LYS A 50 -22.06 0.28 -7.70
C LYS A 50 -22.08 -0.05 -9.20
N ASN A 51 -23.13 -0.76 -9.62
CA ASN A 51 -23.33 -1.26 -10.99
C ASN A 51 -22.08 -2.00 -11.48
N ASP A 52 -21.57 -2.90 -10.65
CA ASP A 52 -20.36 -3.70 -10.88
C ASP A 52 -19.05 -2.90 -11.12
N SER A 53 -19.07 -1.59 -10.87
CA SER A 53 -17.91 -0.69 -10.94
C SER A 53 -17.57 -0.11 -9.57
N TRP A 54 -16.29 0.18 -9.31
CA TRP A 54 -15.89 0.89 -8.09
C TRP A 54 -15.91 2.40 -8.31
N LYS A 55 -16.47 3.12 -7.33
CA LYS A 55 -16.45 4.58 -7.26
C LYS A 55 -15.70 5.00 -6.00
N ASN A 56 -14.73 5.89 -6.16
CA ASN A 56 -13.93 6.44 -5.07
C ASN A 56 -14.44 7.82 -4.68
N VAL A 57 -14.53 8.07 -3.37
CA VAL A 57 -14.79 9.40 -2.81
C VAL A 57 -13.95 9.59 -1.55
N SER A 58 -13.54 10.83 -1.28
CA SER A 58 -12.80 11.20 -0.08
C SER A 58 -13.58 12.25 0.70
N TYR A 59 -13.63 12.08 2.01
CA TYR A 59 -14.18 13.05 2.96
C TYR A 59 -13.03 13.59 3.80
N ILE A 60 -12.99 14.91 4.02
CA ILE A 60 -11.94 15.57 4.78
C ILE A 60 -12.51 16.01 6.11
N TRP A 61 -11.86 15.59 7.19
CA TRP A 61 -12.26 15.97 8.54
C TRP A 61 -12.03 17.46 8.79
N ASN A 62 -12.95 18.09 9.51
CA ASN A 62 -12.83 19.47 9.90
C ASN A 62 -11.87 19.64 11.10
N GLU A 63 -11.53 20.89 11.41
CA GLU A 63 -10.61 21.20 12.52
C GLU A 63 -11.18 20.82 13.90
N LYS A 64 -12.51 20.79 14.03
CA LYS A 64 -13.20 20.40 15.27
C LYS A 64 -13.24 18.89 15.51
N GLN A 65 -12.86 18.08 14.51
CA GLN A 65 -12.81 16.62 14.58
C GLN A 65 -14.18 15.96 14.82
N ASP A 66 -15.28 16.64 14.47
CA ASP A 66 -16.66 16.18 14.69
C ASP A 66 -17.41 15.83 13.38
N ASP A 67 -16.91 16.29 12.23
CA ASP A 67 -17.54 16.05 10.93
C ASP A 67 -16.50 15.99 9.79
N ALA A 68 -16.88 15.35 8.67
CA ALA A 68 -16.05 15.23 7.48
C ALA A 68 -16.84 15.54 6.21
N TYR A 69 -16.28 16.39 5.35
CA TYR A 69 -16.95 16.89 4.14
C TYR A 69 -16.41 16.25 2.88
N LEU A 70 -17.30 15.91 1.94
CA LEU A 70 -16.93 15.39 0.63
C LEU A 70 -15.97 16.35 -0.07
N SER A 71 -14.83 15.84 -0.53
CA SER A 71 -13.85 16.59 -1.31
C SER A 71 -13.57 15.91 -2.63
N ILE A 72 -13.87 16.62 -3.73
CA ILE A 72 -13.55 16.20 -5.09
C ILE A 72 -12.15 16.65 -5.51
N ALA A 73 -11.77 17.87 -5.11
CA ALA A 73 -10.51 18.51 -5.50
C ALA A 73 -9.30 18.02 -4.68
N GLY A 74 -9.52 17.18 -3.66
CA GLY A 74 -8.49 16.85 -2.68
C GLY A 74 -8.19 18.03 -1.76
N LYS A 75 -7.11 17.94 -0.98
CA LYS A 75 -6.61 19.01 -0.12
C LYS A 75 -5.18 18.73 0.30
N THR A 76 -4.44 19.79 0.60
CA THR A 76 -3.19 19.65 1.35
C THR A 76 -3.42 20.09 2.79
N LEU A 77 -3.07 19.22 3.74
CA LEU A 77 -3.13 19.46 5.17
C LEU A 77 -1.70 19.60 5.69
N ASN A 78 -1.40 20.71 6.36
CA ASN A 78 -0.19 20.81 7.16
C ASN A 78 -0.53 20.25 8.55
N THR A 79 0.15 19.19 8.95
CA THR A 79 -0.13 18.42 10.15
C THR A 79 1.19 18.03 10.82
N ALA A 80 1.13 17.53 12.04
CA ALA A 80 2.27 16.99 12.75
C ALA A 80 1.87 15.73 13.51
N PHE A 81 2.86 14.88 13.78
CA PHE A 81 2.69 13.68 14.57
C PHE A 81 3.94 13.37 15.37
N VAL A 82 3.79 12.52 16.38
CA VAL A 82 4.90 12.05 17.23
C VAL A 82 5.33 10.66 16.79
N MET A 83 6.63 10.50 16.56
CA MET A 83 7.26 9.21 16.24
C MET A 83 7.34 8.32 17.47
N GLU A 84 7.66 7.04 17.30
CA GLU A 84 7.86 6.10 18.42
C GLU A 84 9.01 6.51 19.35
N ASP A 85 10.02 7.21 18.83
CA ASP A 85 11.14 7.75 19.61
C ASP A 85 10.83 9.07 20.34
N GLY A 86 9.56 9.51 20.32
CA GLY A 86 9.10 10.77 20.91
C GLY A 86 9.34 12.02 20.06
N THR A 87 10.02 11.91 18.91
CA THR A 87 10.31 13.07 18.07
C THR A 87 9.07 13.56 17.33
N GLU A 88 8.79 14.86 17.40
CA GLU A 88 7.75 15.49 16.57
C GLU A 88 8.18 15.63 15.11
N ARG A 89 7.25 15.37 14.19
CA ARG A 89 7.44 15.49 12.74
C ARG A 89 6.30 16.27 12.12
N THR A 90 6.63 17.35 11.41
CA THR A 90 5.68 18.07 10.57
C THR A 90 5.57 17.43 9.19
N VAL A 91 4.36 17.31 8.67
CA VAL A 91 4.05 16.69 7.37
C VAL A 91 3.10 17.55 6.57
N ARG A 92 3.42 17.72 5.29
CA ARG A 92 2.50 18.20 4.28
C ARG A 92 1.71 17.03 3.70
N TYR A 93 0.62 16.65 4.36
CA TYR A 93 -0.23 15.52 3.97
C TYR A 93 -1.09 15.89 2.76
N ARG A 94 -1.12 15.05 1.73
CA ARG A 94 -1.92 15.27 0.52
C ARG A 94 -3.08 14.28 0.46
N VAL A 95 -4.28 14.81 0.61
CA VAL A 95 -5.52 14.13 0.24
C VAL A 95 -5.64 14.16 -1.29
N PRO A 96 -5.63 13.02 -1.99
CA PRO A 96 -5.73 12.99 -3.44
C PRO A 96 -7.10 13.47 -3.90
N ASN A 97 -7.13 14.12 -5.05
CA ASN A 97 -8.40 14.41 -5.74
C ASN A 97 -8.99 13.12 -6.34
N ILE A 98 -10.26 13.19 -6.77
CA ILE A 98 -10.99 12.02 -7.27
C ILE A 98 -10.30 11.32 -8.45
N ASN A 99 -9.59 12.08 -9.30
CA ASN A 99 -8.89 11.54 -10.47
C ASN A 99 -7.55 10.91 -10.11
N GLN A 100 -6.89 11.40 -9.05
CA GLN A 100 -5.60 10.89 -8.58
C GLN A 100 -5.71 9.52 -7.91
N CYS A 101 -6.90 9.12 -7.44
CA CYS A 101 -7.08 7.78 -6.88
C CYS A 101 -6.71 6.68 -7.89
N LYS A 102 -6.88 6.93 -9.20
CA LYS A 102 -6.51 5.99 -10.26
C LYS A 102 -5.01 5.74 -10.37
N GLU A 103 -4.16 6.63 -9.84
CA GLU A 103 -2.70 6.48 -9.89
C GLU A 103 -2.25 5.18 -9.22
N CYS A 104 -2.95 4.78 -8.15
CA CYS A 104 -2.71 3.51 -7.45
C CYS A 104 -3.82 2.47 -7.68
N HIS A 105 -5.07 2.89 -7.86
CA HIS A 105 -6.21 1.96 -7.93
C HIS A 105 -6.55 1.49 -9.35
N GLN A 106 -5.82 1.91 -10.38
CA GLN A 106 -6.12 1.49 -11.75
C GLN A 106 -5.55 0.10 -12.06
N LEU A 107 -6.42 -0.79 -12.54
CA LEU A 107 -6.07 -2.06 -13.17
C LEU A 107 -6.89 -2.20 -14.45
N ASN A 108 -6.24 -2.37 -15.59
CA ASN A 108 -6.91 -2.48 -16.91
C ASN A 108 -7.89 -1.33 -17.19
N LYS A 109 -7.52 -0.10 -16.80
CA LYS A 109 -8.32 1.14 -16.93
C LYS A 109 -9.55 1.20 -16.01
N GLU A 110 -9.70 0.27 -15.08
CA GLU A 110 -10.77 0.28 -14.07
C GLU A 110 -10.21 0.54 -12.67
N ILE A 111 -11.01 1.21 -11.82
CA ILE A 111 -10.70 1.34 -10.40
C ILE A 111 -10.96 0.01 -9.70
N GLN A 112 -9.99 -0.47 -8.93
CA GLN A 112 -10.07 -1.68 -8.12
C GLN A 112 -9.50 -1.45 -6.72
N PRO A 113 -9.98 -2.13 -5.67
CA PRO A 113 -9.32 -2.15 -4.38
C PRO A 113 -7.93 -2.80 -4.49
N ILE A 114 -7.12 -2.64 -3.45
CA ILE A 114 -5.73 -3.11 -3.46
C ILE A 114 -5.51 -4.16 -2.36
N GLY A 115 -5.75 -3.76 -1.11
CA GLY A 115 -5.36 -4.50 0.09
C GLY A 115 -6.16 -5.77 0.43
N PRO A 116 -7.49 -5.87 0.18
CA PRO A 116 -8.30 -7.02 0.61
C PRO A 116 -8.06 -8.33 -0.16
N LYS A 117 -6.83 -8.84 -0.10
CA LYS A 117 -6.42 -10.16 -0.58
C LYS A 117 -6.30 -11.09 0.62
N VAL A 118 -6.72 -12.34 0.51
CA VAL A 118 -6.70 -13.28 1.64
C VAL A 118 -5.32 -13.43 2.27
N ARG A 119 -4.26 -13.43 1.46
CA ARG A 119 -2.86 -13.43 1.95
C ARG A 119 -2.54 -12.31 2.94
N ASN A 120 -3.14 -11.12 2.78
CA ASN A 120 -2.94 -9.97 3.66
C ASN A 120 -3.85 -10.03 4.91
N LEU A 121 -4.93 -10.81 4.83
CA LEU A 121 -5.93 -10.92 5.89
C LEU A 121 -5.66 -12.11 6.82
N ASN A 122 -4.68 -12.96 6.53
CA ASN A 122 -4.40 -14.11 7.40
C ASN A 122 -3.57 -13.76 8.64
N HIS A 123 -4.14 -12.93 9.52
CA HIS A 123 -3.55 -12.56 10.80
C HIS A 123 -4.64 -12.45 11.88
N LYS A 124 -4.23 -12.42 13.15
CA LYS A 124 -5.14 -12.17 14.28
C LYS A 124 -5.50 -10.69 14.32
N PHE A 125 -6.79 -10.39 14.45
CA PHE A 125 -7.32 -9.05 14.64
C PHE A 125 -8.08 -8.98 15.97
N SER A 126 -7.96 -7.84 16.66
CA SER A 126 -8.64 -7.57 17.92
C SER A 126 -10.02 -6.97 17.66
N TYR A 127 -11.06 -7.77 17.81
CA TYR A 127 -12.45 -7.34 17.75
C TYR A 127 -12.96 -6.91 19.14
N SER A 128 -14.12 -6.25 19.18
CA SER A 128 -14.78 -5.87 20.43
C SER A 128 -15.17 -7.07 21.30
N ASP A 129 -15.32 -8.27 20.70
CA ASP A 129 -15.68 -9.52 21.37
C ASP A 129 -14.48 -10.49 21.53
N GLY A 130 -13.25 -10.02 21.29
CA GLY A 130 -12.02 -10.77 21.49
C GLY A 130 -11.13 -10.84 20.24
N THR A 131 -9.99 -11.51 20.37
CA THR A 131 -9.02 -11.66 19.28
C THR A 131 -9.30 -12.91 18.45
N MET A 132 -9.37 -12.76 17.13
CA MET A 132 -9.59 -13.88 16.21
C MET A 132 -8.84 -13.66 14.89
N ASN A 133 -8.47 -14.74 14.20
CA ASN A 133 -8.00 -14.63 12.82
C ASN A 133 -9.09 -13.99 11.93
N GLN A 134 -8.72 -12.98 11.14
CA GLN A 134 -9.67 -12.17 10.37
C GLN A 134 -10.49 -13.01 9.38
N ILE A 135 -9.85 -13.93 8.66
CA ILE A 135 -10.53 -14.80 7.69
C ILE A 135 -11.54 -15.70 8.40
N LYS A 136 -11.14 -16.32 9.52
CA LYS A 136 -12.04 -17.15 10.34
C LYS A 136 -13.23 -16.35 10.87
N LYS A 137 -13.01 -15.12 11.33
CA LYS A 137 -14.12 -14.24 11.75
C LYS A 137 -15.08 -13.98 10.59
N TRP A 138 -14.57 -13.70 9.39
CA TRP A 138 -15.40 -13.45 8.21
C TRP A 138 -16.21 -14.68 7.79
N GLN A 139 -15.66 -15.89 7.96
CA GLN A 139 -16.37 -17.15 7.75
C GLN A 139 -17.51 -17.34 8.77
N LEU A 140 -17.25 -17.09 10.06
CA LEU A 140 -18.28 -17.16 11.11
C LEU A 140 -19.41 -16.16 10.87
N MET A 141 -19.08 -14.96 10.37
CA MET A 141 -20.06 -13.95 9.96
C MET A 141 -20.76 -14.29 8.63
N LYS A 142 -20.39 -15.40 7.97
CA LYS A 142 -20.90 -15.85 6.67
C LYS A 142 -20.70 -14.81 5.55
N TRP A 143 -19.64 -14.01 5.66
CA TRP A 143 -19.25 -13.04 4.63
C TRP A 143 -18.45 -13.68 3.51
N ILE A 144 -17.69 -14.73 3.82
CA ILE A 144 -16.91 -15.55 2.88
C ILE A 144 -17.17 -17.01 3.21
N ASP A 145 -17.22 -17.88 2.21
CA ASP A 145 -17.51 -19.31 2.40
C ASP A 145 -16.29 -20.06 2.94
N SER A 146 -15.40 -20.49 2.04
CA SER A 146 -14.07 -20.94 2.40
C SER A 146 -13.03 -20.13 1.65
N ALA A 147 -11.88 -19.95 2.30
CA ALA A 147 -10.69 -19.43 1.67
C ALA A 147 -9.59 -20.42 2.02
N ASP A 148 -9.10 -21.13 1.01
CA ASP A 148 -8.10 -22.19 1.11
C ASP A 148 -7.00 -21.95 0.07
N ASN A 149 -5.86 -22.62 0.18
CA ASN A 149 -4.77 -22.55 -0.81
C ASN A 149 -4.18 -21.14 -1.05
N TYR A 150 -3.91 -20.40 0.02
CA TYR A 150 -3.18 -19.13 -0.06
C TYR A 150 -1.88 -19.20 0.76
N GLN A 151 -0.89 -18.43 0.33
CA GLN A 151 0.31 -18.17 1.10
C GLN A 151 0.07 -16.95 1.98
N THR A 152 0.28 -17.08 3.29
CA THR A 152 0.24 -15.93 4.21
C THR A 152 1.32 -14.93 3.82
N MET A 153 0.95 -13.65 3.76
CA MET A 153 1.91 -12.58 3.55
C MET A 153 2.86 -12.53 4.76
N ALA A 154 4.17 -12.51 4.51
CA ALA A 154 5.15 -12.33 5.58
C ALA A 154 5.00 -10.94 6.19
N ASP A 155 5.13 -10.86 7.52
CA ASP A 155 5.28 -9.58 8.18
C ASP A 155 6.70 -9.07 7.91
N TRP A 156 6.79 -7.93 7.20
CA TRP A 156 8.06 -7.32 6.80
C TRP A 156 8.90 -6.89 8.00
N SER A 157 8.26 -6.61 9.16
CA SER A 157 8.93 -6.17 10.38
C SER A 157 9.40 -7.35 11.25
N ASN A 158 8.80 -8.53 11.10
CA ASN A 158 9.18 -9.72 11.86
C ASN A 158 10.45 -10.36 11.30
N GLU A 159 11.54 -10.27 12.07
CA GLU A 159 12.87 -10.76 11.69
C GLU A 159 13.04 -12.29 11.66
N ASP A 160 12.10 -13.03 12.26
CA ASP A 160 12.08 -14.50 12.20
C ASP A 160 11.69 -15.01 10.80
N ASN A 161 11.03 -14.17 9.98
CA ASN A 161 10.76 -14.47 8.58
C ASN A 161 12.02 -14.28 7.74
N ASP A 162 12.18 -15.09 6.70
CA ASP A 162 13.32 -14.96 5.79
C ASP A 162 13.30 -13.60 5.04
N LEU A 163 14.51 -13.11 4.71
CA LEU A 163 14.72 -11.78 4.14
C LEU A 163 14.00 -11.59 2.79
N GLU A 164 13.97 -12.61 1.94
CA GLU A 164 13.29 -12.57 0.65
C GLU A 164 11.79 -12.39 0.86
N SER A 165 11.16 -13.23 1.69
CA SER A 165 9.73 -13.14 1.97
C SER A 165 9.34 -11.78 2.55
N ARG A 166 10.12 -11.22 3.48
CA ARG A 166 9.90 -9.87 4.04
C ARG A 166 9.98 -8.79 2.97
N ALA A 167 11.04 -8.79 2.15
CA ALA A 167 11.25 -7.81 1.09
C ALA A 167 10.17 -7.89 0.01
N ARG A 168 9.82 -9.10 -0.42
CA ARG A 168 8.77 -9.34 -1.42
C ARG A 168 7.38 -8.97 -0.91
N ALA A 169 7.08 -9.22 0.37
CA ALA A 169 5.84 -8.77 0.99
C ALA A 169 5.74 -7.24 1.04
N TYR A 170 6.82 -6.57 1.43
CA TYR A 170 6.91 -5.12 1.45
C TYR A 170 6.68 -4.50 0.05
N LEU A 171 7.32 -5.08 -0.98
CA LEU A 171 7.16 -4.64 -2.36
C LEU A 171 5.75 -4.91 -2.92
N ASP A 172 5.12 -6.07 -2.61
CA ASP A 172 3.77 -6.39 -3.10
C ASP A 172 2.74 -5.36 -2.65
N ILE A 173 2.74 -5.02 -1.35
CA ILE A 173 1.71 -4.14 -0.79
C ILE A 173 1.96 -2.67 -1.12
N ASN A 174 3.21 -2.22 -1.14
CA ASN A 174 3.56 -0.81 -1.37
C ASN A 174 3.74 -0.46 -2.85
N CYS A 175 4.09 -1.42 -3.71
CA CYS A 175 4.46 -1.15 -5.11
C CYS A 175 3.73 -2.06 -6.11
N GLY A 176 3.47 -3.33 -5.74
CA GLY A 176 2.94 -4.36 -6.62
C GLY A 176 1.55 -4.11 -7.19
N HIS A 177 0.80 -3.12 -6.71
CA HIS A 177 -0.48 -2.73 -7.31
C HIS A 177 -0.31 -1.81 -8.54
N CYS A 178 0.78 -1.05 -8.62
CA CYS A 178 1.15 -0.28 -9.82
C CYS A 178 2.02 -1.12 -10.75
N HIS A 179 2.95 -1.88 -10.16
CA HIS A 179 3.95 -2.72 -10.82
C HIS A 179 3.41 -4.14 -11.03
N ILE A 180 2.40 -4.25 -11.90
CA ILE A 180 1.78 -5.50 -12.38
C ILE A 180 1.30 -5.32 -13.82
N PRO A 181 1.07 -6.43 -14.55
CA PRO A 181 0.32 -6.38 -15.80
C PRO A 181 -1.03 -5.67 -15.62
N GLY A 182 -1.31 -4.70 -16.48
CA GLY A 182 -2.51 -3.85 -16.43
C GLY A 182 -2.48 -2.71 -15.41
N GLY A 183 -1.47 -2.66 -14.52
CA GLY A 183 -1.29 -1.59 -13.54
C GLY A 183 -0.75 -0.28 -14.15
N SER A 184 -0.68 0.78 -13.36
CA SER A 184 -0.22 2.10 -13.84
C SER A 184 1.25 2.12 -14.30
N ALA A 185 2.08 1.20 -13.80
CA ALA A 185 3.49 1.06 -14.18
C ALA A 185 3.77 -0.15 -15.07
N ASP A 186 2.74 -0.76 -15.68
CA ASP A 186 2.85 -1.96 -16.52
C ASP A 186 3.89 -1.80 -17.64
N THR A 187 3.88 -0.65 -18.34
CA THR A 187 4.80 -0.34 -19.44
C THR A 187 6.28 -0.35 -19.07
N THR A 188 6.61 -0.30 -17.77
CA THR A 188 7.98 -0.43 -17.29
C THR A 188 8.52 -1.86 -17.42
N GLY A 189 7.64 -2.87 -17.44
CA GLY A 189 7.98 -4.29 -17.33
C GLY A 189 8.61 -4.67 -15.98
N LEU A 190 8.53 -3.79 -14.97
CA LEU A 190 8.93 -4.08 -13.60
C LEU A 190 7.69 -4.50 -12.84
N TYR A 191 7.65 -5.77 -12.41
CA TYR A 191 6.54 -6.34 -11.67
C TYR A 191 6.98 -6.74 -10.26
N LEU A 192 6.33 -6.13 -9.27
CA LEU A 192 6.70 -6.21 -7.86
C LEU A 192 5.64 -6.91 -7.02
N ASN A 193 4.70 -7.62 -7.66
CA ASN A 193 3.76 -8.46 -6.96
C ASN A 193 4.45 -9.73 -6.41
N LEU A 194 3.86 -10.29 -5.36
CA LEU A 194 4.42 -11.44 -4.63
C LEU A 194 4.61 -12.68 -5.51
N LYS A 195 3.78 -12.87 -6.54
CA LYS A 195 3.78 -14.08 -7.38
C LYS A 195 4.65 -13.97 -8.62
N GLU A 196 5.27 -12.83 -8.89
CA GLU A 196 6.23 -12.71 -9.98
C GLU A 196 7.47 -13.57 -9.69
N GLY A 197 7.77 -14.52 -10.58
CA GLY A 197 8.92 -15.42 -10.44
C GLY A 197 10.08 -15.11 -11.38
N SER A 198 9.87 -14.25 -12.38
CA SER A 198 10.91 -13.88 -13.33
C SER A 198 11.86 -12.85 -12.72
N ASN A 199 13.14 -13.22 -12.58
CA ASN A 199 14.21 -12.31 -12.15
C ASN A 199 14.21 -11.00 -12.96
N MET A 200 13.99 -11.10 -14.27
CA MET A 200 13.93 -9.93 -15.15
C MET A 200 12.77 -9.01 -14.80
N HIS A 201 11.56 -9.55 -14.54
CA HIS A 201 10.41 -8.73 -14.16
C HIS A 201 10.50 -8.18 -12.74
N ILE A 202 11.10 -8.92 -11.81
CA ILE A 202 11.38 -8.44 -10.44
C ILE A 202 12.37 -7.26 -10.45
N GLY A 203 13.20 -7.19 -11.50
CA GLY A 203 14.11 -6.06 -11.74
C GLY A 203 15.59 -6.42 -11.71
N ILE A 204 15.94 -7.69 -11.49
CA ILE A 204 17.33 -8.16 -11.41
C ILE A 204 17.98 -8.03 -12.78
N TYR A 205 19.03 -7.20 -12.87
CA TYR A 205 19.69 -6.79 -14.11
C TYR A 205 18.76 -6.25 -15.20
N LYS A 206 17.56 -5.82 -14.80
CA LYS A 206 16.58 -5.26 -15.72
C LYS A 206 16.93 -3.82 -16.03
N LYS A 207 17.17 -3.50 -17.30
CA LYS A 207 17.40 -2.11 -17.72
C LYS A 207 16.13 -1.25 -17.55
N PRO A 208 16.27 0.04 -17.20
CA PRO A 208 15.14 0.96 -17.14
C PRO A 208 14.54 1.16 -18.53
N VAL A 209 13.20 1.15 -18.62
CA VAL A 209 12.47 1.40 -19.87
C VAL A 209 11.82 2.79 -19.82
N ALA A 210 11.16 3.14 -18.71
CA ALA A 210 10.40 4.39 -18.57
C ALA A 210 10.79 5.21 -17.33
N ALA A 211 12.02 5.05 -16.81
CA ALA A 211 12.46 5.80 -15.62
C ALA A 211 13.01 7.20 -15.96
N GLY A 212 13.49 7.44 -17.19
CA GLY A 212 14.06 8.74 -17.57
C GLY A 212 15.11 9.25 -16.58
N ARG A 213 14.99 10.51 -16.15
CA ARG A 213 15.88 11.11 -15.12
C ARG A 213 15.86 10.36 -13.78
N ALA A 214 14.77 9.69 -13.45
CA ALA A 214 14.65 8.91 -12.21
C ALA A 214 15.54 7.66 -12.19
N SER A 215 16.13 7.27 -13.33
CA SER A 215 17.17 6.24 -13.37
C SER A 215 18.50 6.70 -12.76
N ASN A 216 18.76 8.02 -12.71
CA ASN A 216 20.03 8.58 -12.24
C ASN A 216 21.28 7.96 -12.90
N ASN A 217 21.20 7.69 -14.21
CA ASN A 217 22.24 7.02 -15.00
C ASN A 217 22.66 5.63 -14.48
N LEU A 218 21.88 5.04 -13.56
CA LEU A 218 22.08 3.67 -13.10
C LEU A 218 21.60 2.69 -14.17
N LYS A 219 22.28 1.54 -14.25
CA LYS A 219 22.08 0.58 -15.33
C LYS A 219 20.86 -0.32 -15.14
N TYR A 220 20.51 -0.65 -13.90
CA TYR A 220 19.55 -1.70 -13.58
C TYR A 220 18.56 -1.29 -12.50
N SER A 221 17.32 -1.80 -12.61
CA SER A 221 16.31 -1.67 -11.55
C SER A 221 16.85 -2.20 -10.23
N ILE A 222 17.42 -3.41 -10.26
CA ILE A 222 18.15 -4.04 -9.17
C ILE A 222 19.49 -4.54 -9.74
N ASP A 223 20.59 -4.11 -9.11
CA ASP A 223 21.94 -4.60 -9.31
C ASP A 223 22.32 -5.46 -8.09
N PRO A 224 22.24 -6.81 -8.17
CA PRO A 224 22.56 -7.73 -7.09
C PRO A 224 23.87 -7.39 -6.37
N GLY A 225 23.84 -7.42 -5.03
CA GLY A 225 24.98 -7.05 -4.19
C GLY A 225 25.27 -5.55 -4.12
N ASN A 226 24.65 -4.72 -4.96
CA ASN A 226 24.96 -3.31 -5.13
C ASN A 226 23.71 -2.41 -4.95
N PRO A 227 23.19 -2.24 -3.72
CA PRO A 227 22.01 -1.40 -3.47
C PRO A 227 22.19 0.05 -3.96
N ASN A 228 23.38 0.64 -3.77
CA ASN A 228 23.70 2.00 -4.24
C ASN A 228 23.74 2.15 -5.77
N LYS A 229 23.79 1.04 -6.52
CA LYS A 229 23.72 1.03 -7.99
C LYS A 229 22.35 0.61 -8.53
N SER A 230 21.38 0.40 -7.64
CA SER A 230 20.04 -0.05 -7.98
C SER A 230 19.06 1.12 -8.06
N ILE A 231 18.37 1.26 -9.19
CA ILE A 231 17.36 2.32 -9.38
C ILE A 231 16.25 2.21 -8.33
N LEU A 232 15.87 0.99 -7.94
CA LEU A 232 14.81 0.77 -6.95
C LEU A 232 15.14 1.46 -5.61
N SER A 233 16.33 1.19 -5.02
CA SER A 233 16.73 1.83 -3.76
C SER A 233 16.82 3.35 -3.90
N PHE A 234 17.46 3.83 -4.98
CA PHE A 234 17.61 5.27 -5.24
C PHE A 234 16.26 6.00 -5.26
N ARG A 235 15.27 5.45 -5.96
CA ARG A 235 13.93 6.06 -6.05
C ARG A 235 13.15 5.98 -4.74
N MET A 236 13.32 4.92 -3.96
CA MET A 236 12.69 4.83 -2.63
C MET A 236 13.24 5.90 -1.66
N THR A 237 14.54 6.21 -1.76
CA THR A 237 15.20 7.17 -0.86
C THR A 237 14.95 8.63 -1.22
N SER A 238 14.79 8.95 -2.52
CA SER A 238 14.66 10.33 -2.99
C SER A 238 13.33 10.99 -2.61
N LEU A 239 13.34 12.26 -2.19
CA LEU A 239 12.13 13.08 -2.01
C LEU A 239 11.86 14.05 -3.19
N ASP A 240 12.68 14.01 -4.26
CA ASP A 240 12.40 14.78 -5.49
C ASP A 240 11.14 14.22 -6.16
N PRO A 241 10.08 15.03 -6.38
CA PRO A 241 8.82 14.57 -6.96
C PRO A 241 8.91 13.83 -8.30
N GLY A 242 9.93 14.07 -9.12
CA GLY A 242 10.12 13.32 -10.37
C GLY A 242 11.16 12.21 -10.30
N ILE A 243 11.58 11.82 -9.09
CA ILE A 243 12.43 10.65 -8.84
C ILE A 243 11.73 9.70 -7.88
N MET A 244 11.14 10.25 -6.81
CA MET A 244 10.58 9.52 -5.69
C MET A 244 9.52 8.49 -6.11
N MET A 245 9.40 7.42 -5.34
CA MET A 245 8.32 6.46 -5.46
C MET A 245 7.62 6.21 -4.12
N PRO A 246 6.28 6.10 -4.10
CA PRO A 246 5.35 6.48 -5.17
C PRO A 246 5.43 7.97 -5.54
N GLU A 247 5.04 8.32 -6.77
CA GLU A 247 5.14 9.69 -7.34
C GLU A 247 4.17 10.68 -6.66
N SER A 248 3.12 10.16 -6.02
CA SER A 248 2.09 10.94 -5.36
C SER A 248 1.79 10.39 -3.96
N GLY A 249 1.17 11.24 -3.13
CA GLY A 249 0.75 10.88 -1.77
C GLY A 249 1.89 10.73 -0.75
N ARG A 250 3.15 10.67 -1.17
CA ARG A 250 4.32 10.58 -0.29
C ARG A 250 4.96 11.94 -0.03
N SER A 251 5.27 12.20 1.23
CA SER A 251 6.02 13.38 1.70
C SER A 251 7.18 13.02 2.65
N LEU A 252 7.25 11.77 3.09
CA LEU A 252 8.28 11.24 3.97
C LEU A 252 8.92 9.99 3.38
N ASN A 253 10.16 9.72 3.80
CA ASN A 253 10.82 8.46 3.51
C ASN A 253 10.51 7.44 4.62
N HIS A 254 10.21 6.19 4.24
CA HIS A 254 10.09 5.07 5.17
C HIS A 254 11.46 4.38 5.25
N LYS A 255 12.26 4.77 6.25
CA LYS A 255 13.68 4.40 6.34
C LYS A 255 13.85 2.90 6.51
N GLU A 256 13.05 2.31 7.38
CA GLU A 256 13.04 0.89 7.72
C GLU A 256 12.71 0.04 6.49
N GLY A 257 11.76 0.49 5.67
CA GLY A 257 11.44 -0.13 4.39
C GLY A 257 12.56 -0.02 3.35
N VAL A 258 13.26 1.11 3.30
CA VAL A 258 14.45 1.28 2.44
C VAL A 258 15.56 0.33 2.90
N GLU A 259 15.88 0.31 4.19
CA GLU A 259 16.91 -0.56 4.77
C GLU A 259 16.63 -2.04 4.51
N LEU A 260 15.37 -2.47 4.63
CA LEU A 260 14.96 -3.83 4.27
C LEU A 260 15.29 -4.18 2.81
N ILE A 261 14.93 -3.29 1.86
CA ILE A 261 15.17 -3.52 0.44
C ILE A 261 16.65 -3.44 0.10
N GLU A 262 17.41 -2.52 0.70
CA GLU A 262 18.86 -2.46 0.51
C GLU A 262 19.57 -3.69 1.06
N LYS A 263 19.17 -4.18 2.23
CA LYS A 263 19.67 -5.42 2.82
C LYS A 263 19.35 -6.61 1.92
N TRP A 264 18.14 -6.67 1.38
CA TRP A 264 17.73 -7.69 0.43
C TRP A 264 18.60 -7.69 -0.84
N ILE A 265 18.75 -6.53 -1.49
CA ILE A 265 19.59 -6.38 -2.70
C ILE A 265 21.06 -6.75 -2.40
N LYS A 266 21.60 -6.30 -1.26
CA LYS A 266 22.98 -6.59 -0.84
C LYS A 266 23.25 -8.09 -0.66
N ASN A 267 22.24 -8.89 -0.29
CA ASN A 267 22.37 -10.33 -0.06
C ASN A 267 22.00 -11.18 -1.29
N MET A 268 21.63 -10.56 -2.42
CA MET A 268 21.48 -11.28 -3.68
C MET A 268 22.84 -11.78 -4.18
N LYS A 269 22.84 -13.00 -4.72
CA LYS A 269 24.01 -13.62 -5.36
C LYS A 269 23.96 -13.44 -6.87
#